data_AF-A0A0B4GYY4-F1
#
_entry.id   AF-A0A0B4GYY4-F1
#
_cell.length_a   1.000
_cell.length_b   1.000
_cell.length_c   1.000
_cell.angle_alpha   90.00
_cell.angle_beta   90.00
_cell.angle_gamma   90.00
#
_symmetry.space_group_name_H-M   'P 1'
#
loop_
_entity.id
_entity.type
_entity.pdbx_description
1 polymer ?
#
loop_
_entity_poly.entity_id
_entity_poly.type
_entity_poly.pdbx_seq_one_letter_code
_entity_poly.pdbx_strand_id
1 'polypeptide(L)'
;MFIGSQGYIIYLMTNAYKPTNDPNVDTFRVQYLLAGAAVLAVLFPYKYTFSEIMWAFSIWLESVAILPQLFMLQRTGEAETITTHYLFALGSYRALYIPNWIYRYFMDTHYKTDWIAIIAGIIQTVLYSDFFYVYYTKVLKGKKFKLPV
;
A
#
# COMPACT_ATOMS: atom_id res chain seq x y z
N MET A 1 12.97 9.44 10.06
CA MET A 1 12.61 9.93 8.72
C MET A 1 11.17 9.57 8.34
N PHE A 2 10.82 8.28 8.23
CA PHE A 2 9.47 7.83 7.83
C PHE A 2 8.32 8.44 8.66
N ILE A 3 8.34 8.29 9.98
CA ILE A 3 7.29 8.82 10.87
C ILE A 3 7.13 10.34 10.73
N GLY A 4 8.24 11.09 10.70
CA GLY A 4 8.21 12.55 10.53
C GLY A 4 7.61 12.98 9.19
N SER A 5 7.99 12.32 8.09
CA SER A 5 7.43 12.62 6.77
C SER A 5 5.94 12.28 6.66
N GLN A 6 5.49 11.15 7.22
CA GLN A 6 4.07 10.77 7.26
C GLN A 6 3.26 11.77 8.10
N GLY A 7 3.75 12.15 9.28
CA GLY A 7 3.11 13.15 10.12
C GLY A 7 3.01 14.52 9.44
N TYR A 8 4.05 14.92 8.70
CA TYR A 8 4.03 16.15 7.93
C TYR A 8 3.01 16.12 6.78
N ILE A 9 2.92 15.01 6.04
CA ILE A 9 1.90 14.83 4.98
C ILE A 9 0.49 14.94 5.57
N ILE A 10 0.23 14.27 6.70
CA ILE A 10 -1.08 14.37 7.38
C ILE A 10 -1.35 15.82 7.78
N TYR A 11 -0.39 16.50 8.41
CA TYR A 11 -0.54 17.91 8.78
C TYR A 11 -0.88 18.80 7.58
N LEU A 12 -0.21 18.59 6.44
CA LEU A 12 -0.49 19.30 5.20
C LEU A 12 -1.91 19.03 4.70
N MET A 13 -2.35 17.77 4.67
CA MET A 13 -3.68 17.38 4.20
C MET A 13 -4.81 17.88 5.12
N THR A 14 -4.61 17.85 6.44
CA THR A 14 -5.67 18.16 7.41
C THR A 14 -5.72 19.63 7.82
N ASN A 15 -4.64 20.40 7.63
CA ASN A 15 -4.56 21.80 8.06
C ASN A 15 -4.24 22.72 6.89
N ALA A 16 -2.98 22.70 6.41
CA ALA A 16 -2.48 23.71 5.47
C ALA A 16 -3.22 23.72 4.12
N TYR A 17 -3.53 22.53 3.59
CA TYR A 17 -4.20 22.33 2.31
C TYR A 17 -5.57 21.67 2.47
N LYS A 18 -6.18 21.78 3.66
CA LYS A 18 -7.54 21.27 3.90
C LYS A 18 -8.57 21.73 2.86
N PRO A 19 -8.58 23.00 2.40
CA PRO A 19 -9.57 23.46 1.42
C PRO A 19 -9.48 22.79 0.04
N THR A 20 -8.35 22.17 -0.30
CA THR A 20 -8.18 21.46 -1.58
C THR A 20 -8.58 19.99 -1.49
N ASN A 21 -8.92 19.49 -0.31
CA ASN A 21 -9.40 18.12 -0.12
C ASN A 21 -10.90 18.05 -0.42
N ASP A 22 -11.30 17.21 -1.38
CA ASP A 22 -12.71 16.98 -1.73
C ASP A 22 -13.25 15.74 -0.98
N PRO A 23 -14.12 15.90 0.03
CA PRO A 23 -14.63 14.76 0.80
C PRO A 23 -15.56 13.84 0.00
N ASN A 24 -16.07 14.28 -1.16
CA ASN A 24 -17.00 13.49 -1.96
C ASN A 24 -16.29 12.39 -2.76
N VAL A 25 -14.98 12.55 -3.01
CA VAL A 25 -14.17 11.53 -3.69
C VAL A 25 -13.54 10.55 -2.69
N ASP A 26 -13.10 11.03 -1.52
CA ASP A 26 -12.49 10.19 -0.46
C ASP A 26 -13.56 9.63 0.51
N THR A 27 -14.34 8.67 0.02
CA THR A 27 -15.46 8.06 0.77
C THR A 27 -15.16 6.64 1.28
N PHE A 28 -13.92 6.19 1.15
CA PHE A 28 -13.55 4.83 1.48
C PHE A 28 -13.64 4.60 3.00
N ARG A 29 -14.36 3.55 3.43
CA ARG A 29 -14.53 3.23 4.85
C ARG A 29 -13.32 2.48 5.40
N VAL A 30 -12.31 3.23 5.84
CA VAL A 30 -11.05 2.70 6.39
C VAL A 30 -11.22 1.76 7.59
N GLN A 31 -12.35 1.85 8.30
CA GLN A 31 -12.72 0.98 9.41
C GLN A 31 -12.70 -0.51 9.03
N TYR A 32 -13.08 -0.85 7.79
CA TYR A 32 -13.05 -2.24 7.32
C TYR A 32 -11.62 -2.78 7.19
N LEU A 33 -10.67 -1.94 6.78
CA LEU A 33 -9.25 -2.34 6.67
C LEU A 33 -8.63 -2.50 8.05
N LEU A 34 -8.91 -1.55 8.95
CA LEU A 34 -8.46 -1.63 10.34
C LEU A 34 -9.00 -2.87 11.04
N ALA A 35 -10.30 -3.14 10.89
CA ALA A 35 -10.93 -4.33 11.47
C ALA A 35 -10.37 -5.63 10.86
N GLY A 36 -10.24 -5.70 9.54
CA GLY A 36 -9.67 -6.87 8.86
C GLY A 36 -8.23 -7.15 9.29
N ALA A 37 -7.37 -6.12 9.31
CA ALA A 37 -5.99 -6.24 9.76
C ALA A 37 -5.90 -6.63 11.24
N ALA A 38 -6.75 -6.08 12.10
CA ALA A 38 -6.80 -6.43 13.52
C ALA A 38 -7.21 -7.90 13.73
N VAL A 39 -8.24 -8.37 13.01
CA VAL A 39 -8.67 -9.78 13.07
C VAL A 39 -7.53 -10.70 12.63
N LEU A 40 -6.87 -10.42 11.50
CA LEU A 40 -5.75 -11.23 11.01
C LEU A 40 -4.56 -11.23 11.97
N ALA A 41 -4.26 -10.08 12.59
CA ALA A 41 -3.16 -9.95 13.55
C ALA A 41 -3.37 -10.76 14.83
N VAL A 42 -4.62 -10.88 15.29
CA VAL A 42 -4.98 -11.67 16.48
C VAL A 42 -5.08 -13.16 16.16
N LEU A 43 -5.56 -13.53 14.97
CA LEU A 43 -5.70 -14.93 14.57
C LEU A 43 -4.36 -15.58 14.18
N PHE A 44 -3.46 -14.83 13.56
CA PHE A 44 -2.22 -15.36 12.99
C PHE A 44 -0.93 -14.67 13.50
N PRO A 45 -0.71 -14.46 14.82
CA PRO A 45 0.59 -14.00 15.31
C PRO A 45 1.57 -15.18 15.48
N TYR A 46 2.87 -14.94 15.32
CA TYR A 46 3.88 -15.96 15.65
C TYR A 46 3.95 -16.26 17.15
N LYS A 47 3.66 -15.26 17.97
CA LYS A 47 3.62 -15.33 19.44
C LYS A 47 2.50 -14.44 19.95
N TYR A 48 1.74 -14.91 20.92
CA TYR A 48 0.69 -14.11 21.56
C TYR A 48 1.27 -13.15 22.60
N THR A 49 2.08 -12.21 22.12
CA THR A 49 2.57 -11.07 22.90
C THR A 49 2.06 -9.78 22.27
N PHE A 50 1.85 -8.75 23.08
CA PHE A 50 1.36 -7.47 22.58
C PHE A 50 2.22 -6.90 21.43
N SER A 51 3.55 -6.97 21.57
CA SER A 51 4.47 -6.48 20.54
C SER A 51 4.33 -7.25 19.21
N GLU A 52 4.18 -8.57 19.26
CA GLU A 52 4.07 -9.40 18.07
C GLU A 52 2.73 -9.19 17.35
N ILE A 53 1.64 -9.04 18.12
CA ILE A 53 0.32 -8.75 17.56
C ILE A 53 0.31 -7.36 16.90
N MET A 54 0.95 -6.36 17.53
CA MET A 54 1.08 -5.02 16.94
C MET A 54 1.96 -5.02 15.69
N TRP A 55 3.01 -5.85 15.68
CA TRP A 55 3.83 -6.04 14.49
C TRP A 55 3.06 -6.74 13.36
N ALA A 56 2.34 -7.83 13.65
CA ALA A 56 1.51 -8.50 12.64
C ALA A 56 0.41 -7.56 12.12
N PHE A 57 -0.21 -6.77 13.00
CA PHE A 57 -1.20 -5.75 12.63
C PHE A 57 -0.63 -4.72 11.66
N SER A 58 0.58 -4.20 11.91
CA SER A 58 1.18 -3.20 11.02
C SER A 58 1.45 -3.78 9.63
N ILE A 59 1.89 -5.04 9.54
CA ILE A 59 2.13 -5.73 8.26
C ILE A 59 0.83 -5.98 7.50
N TRP A 60 -0.21 -6.50 8.16
CA TRP A 60 -1.52 -6.73 7.53
C TRP A 60 -2.16 -5.42 7.08
N LEU A 61 -2.14 -4.38 7.91
CA LEU A 61 -2.70 -3.08 7.57
C LEU A 61 -1.96 -2.44 6.39
N GLU A 62 -0.63 -2.50 6.39
CA GLU A 62 0.21 -1.95 5.33
C GLU A 62 -0.09 -2.57 3.96
N SER A 63 -0.41 -3.88 3.93
CA SER A 63 -0.72 -4.57 2.68
C SER A 63 -1.95 -4.00 1.95
N VAL A 64 -2.90 -3.42 2.69
CA VAL A 64 -4.17 -2.90 2.16
C VAL A 64 -4.31 -1.37 2.30
N ALA A 65 -3.37 -0.70 2.96
CA ALA A 65 -3.44 0.74 3.25
C ALA A 65 -3.53 1.63 2.00
N ILE A 66 -3.15 1.12 0.83
CA ILE A 66 -3.22 1.86 -0.43
C ILE A 66 -4.63 1.91 -1.05
N LEU A 67 -5.55 1.04 -0.61
CA LEU A 67 -6.89 0.90 -1.21
C LEU A 67 -7.70 2.22 -1.28
N PRO A 68 -7.74 3.08 -0.24
CA PRO A 68 -8.47 4.35 -0.33
C PRO A 68 -7.96 5.23 -1.48
N GLN A 69 -6.64 5.31 -1.65
CA GLN A 69 -6.01 6.10 -2.70
C GLN A 69 -6.33 5.53 -4.10
N LEU A 70 -6.26 4.20 -4.27
CA LEU A 70 -6.62 3.57 -5.55
C LEU A 70 -8.09 3.78 -5.89
N PHE A 71 -8.98 3.66 -4.92
CA PHE A 71 -10.41 3.86 -5.09
C PHE A 71 -10.75 5.31 -5.46
N MET A 72 -10.07 6.27 -4.83
CA MET A 72 -10.20 7.68 -5.17
C MET A 72 -9.78 7.94 -6.63
N LEU A 73 -8.65 7.38 -7.08
CA LEU A 73 -8.18 7.53 -8.46
C LEU A 73 -9.11 6.88 -9.50
N GLN A 74 -9.71 5.73 -9.17
CA GLN A 74 -10.70 5.09 -10.04
C GLN A 74 -11.94 5.99 -10.21
N ARG A 75 -12.39 6.65 -9.14
CA ARG A 75 -13.55 7.55 -9.18
C ARG A 75 -13.29 8.86 -9.90
N THR A 76 -12.12 9.46 -9.70
CA THR A 76 -11.78 10.72 -10.40
C THR A 76 -11.54 10.50 -11.89
N GLY A 77 -11.25 9.26 -12.31
CA GLY A 77 -11.09 8.89 -13.72
C GLY A 77 -9.84 9.48 -14.38
N GLU A 78 -9.10 10.34 -13.67
CA GLU A 78 -7.82 10.94 -14.07
C GLU A 78 -6.89 10.96 -12.84
N ALA A 79 -5.62 10.61 -13.07
CA ALA A 79 -4.55 10.76 -12.09
C ALA A 79 -3.51 11.73 -12.66
N GLU A 80 -3.04 12.66 -11.83
CA GLU A 80 -1.95 13.54 -12.22
C GLU A 80 -0.68 12.72 -12.46
N THR A 81 0.13 13.12 -13.44
CA THR A 81 1.36 12.41 -13.82
C THR A 81 2.30 12.22 -12.62
N ILE A 82 2.41 13.23 -11.74
CA ILE A 82 3.24 13.19 -10.53
C ILE A 82 2.72 12.11 -9.55
N THR A 83 1.42 12.12 -9.24
CA THR A 83 0.79 11.10 -8.38
C THR A 83 1.01 9.70 -8.94
N THR A 84 0.96 9.57 -10.26
CA THR A 84 1.12 8.29 -10.93
C THR A 84 2.55 7.76 -10.80
N HIS A 85 3.57 8.62 -10.97
CA HIS A 85 4.97 8.27 -10.71
C HIS A 85 5.23 7.92 -9.24
N TYR A 86 4.63 8.67 -8.30
CA TYR A 86 4.73 8.36 -6.88
C TYR A 86 4.21 6.95 -6.56
N LEU A 87 3.02 6.62 -7.03
CA LEU A 87 2.43 5.30 -6.83
C LEU A 87 3.23 4.19 -7.52
N PHE A 88 3.78 4.47 -8.69
CA PHE A 88 4.66 3.53 -9.39
C PHE A 88 5.93 3.25 -8.59
N ALA A 89 6.59 4.28 -8.06
CA ALA A 89 7.79 4.12 -7.23
C ALA A 89 7.48 3.35 -5.94
N LEU A 90 6.37 3.68 -5.27
CA LEU A 90 5.90 3.02 -4.06
C LEU A 90 5.61 1.53 -4.30
N GLY A 91 4.89 1.20 -5.37
CA GLY A 91 4.62 -0.20 -5.73
C GLY A 91 5.91 -0.92 -6.13
N SER A 92 6.79 -0.28 -6.90
CA SER A 92 8.05 -0.90 -7.38
C SER A 92 8.96 -1.27 -6.22
N TYR A 93 9.06 -0.39 -5.21
CA TYR A 93 9.76 -0.68 -3.96
C TYR A 93 9.25 -1.98 -3.33
N ARG A 94 7.94 -2.22 -3.30
CA ARG A 94 7.35 -3.46 -2.77
C ARG A 94 7.63 -4.66 -3.66
N ALA A 95 7.50 -4.53 -4.98
CA ALA A 95 7.79 -5.61 -5.90
C ALA A 95 9.26 -6.08 -5.78
N LEU A 96 10.20 -5.17 -5.50
CA LEU A 96 11.61 -5.50 -5.26
C LEU A 96 11.85 -6.33 -3.99
N TYR A 97 10.90 -6.40 -3.05
CA TYR A 97 11.02 -7.31 -1.90
C TYR A 97 10.83 -8.77 -2.31
N ILE A 98 10.09 -9.07 -3.39
CA ILE A 98 9.87 -10.46 -3.82
C ILE A 98 11.20 -11.12 -4.23
N PRO A 99 12.02 -10.55 -5.14
CA PRO A 99 13.36 -11.06 -5.41
C PRO A 99 14.26 -11.10 -4.17
N ASN A 100 14.11 -10.16 -3.24
CA ASN A 100 14.87 -10.16 -1.99
C ASN A 100 14.53 -11.38 -1.12
N TRP A 101 13.24 -11.72 -0.95
CA TRP A 101 12.83 -12.93 -0.22
C TRP A 101 13.34 -14.20 -0.89
N ILE A 102 13.25 -14.27 -2.22
CA ILE A 102 13.78 -15.38 -3.01
C ILE A 102 15.29 -15.52 -2.77
N TYR A 103 16.05 -14.42 -2.88
CA TYR A 103 17.49 -14.42 -2.65
C TYR A 103 17.85 -14.92 -1.24
N ARG A 104 17.16 -14.40 -0.21
CA ARG A 104 17.39 -14.81 1.19
C ARG A 104 17.04 -16.27 1.42
N TYR A 105 15.97 -16.77 0.81
CA TYR A 105 15.57 -18.17 0.91
C TYR A 105 16.66 -19.13 0.40
N PHE A 106 17.35 -18.78 -0.68
CA PHE A 106 18.41 -19.63 -1.25
C PHE A 106 19.79 -19.43 -0.63
N MET A 107 20.15 -18.21 -0.23
CA MET A 107 21.52 -17.86 0.15
C MET A 107 21.77 -17.89 1.66
N ASP A 108 20.72 -17.81 2.49
CA ASP A 108 20.87 -17.62 3.94
C ASP A 108 20.48 -18.92 4.69
N THR A 109 21.49 -19.61 5.22
CA THR A 109 21.36 -20.95 5.85
C THR A 109 20.50 -20.98 7.11
N HIS A 110 20.28 -19.83 7.75
CA HIS A 110 19.48 -19.70 8.97
C HIS A 110 18.19 -18.90 8.75
N TYR A 111 17.79 -18.69 7.50
CA TYR A 111 16.63 -17.87 7.17
C TYR A 111 15.33 -18.50 7.65
N LYS A 112 14.73 -17.91 8.69
CA LYS A 112 13.35 -18.19 9.07
C LYS A 112 12.42 -17.45 8.11
N THR A 113 11.69 -18.21 7.31
CA THR A 113 10.72 -17.66 6.37
C THR A 113 9.59 -16.97 7.13
N ASP A 114 9.42 -15.68 6.87
CA ASP A 114 8.35 -14.87 7.45
C ASP A 114 7.11 -14.93 6.54
N TRP A 115 6.25 -15.89 6.81
CA TRP A 115 5.01 -16.14 6.07
C TRP A 115 4.05 -14.94 6.11
N ILE A 116 3.94 -14.23 7.24
CA ILE A 116 3.10 -13.04 7.36
C ILE A 116 3.59 -11.96 6.40
N ALA A 117 4.89 -11.65 6.41
CA ALA A 117 5.47 -10.65 5.51
C ALA A 117 5.34 -11.04 4.02
N ILE A 118 5.55 -12.33 3.69
CA ILE A 118 5.44 -12.81 2.30
C ILE A 118 4.00 -12.72 1.81
N ILE A 119 3.03 -13.24 2.56
CA ILE A 119 1.62 -13.24 2.16
C ILE A 119 1.10 -11.81 2.04
N ALA A 120 1.34 -10.97 3.06
CA ALA A 120 0.96 -9.57 3.04
C ALA A 120 1.61 -8.82 1.87
N GLY A 121 2.88 -9.09 1.61
CA GLY A 121 3.61 -8.51 0.49
C GLY A 121 3.11 -8.95 -0.89
N ILE A 122 2.70 -10.20 -1.05
CA ILE A 122 2.05 -10.70 -2.27
C ILE A 122 0.70 -9.99 -2.46
N ILE A 123 -0.13 -9.92 -1.41
CA ILE A 123 -1.42 -9.19 -1.45
C ILE A 123 -1.19 -7.74 -1.90
N GLN A 124 -0.24 -7.07 -1.28
CA GLN A 124 0.11 -5.69 -1.62
C GLN A 124 0.53 -5.56 -3.08
N THR A 125 1.41 -6.44 -3.57
CA THR A 125 1.89 -6.43 -4.96
C THR A 125 0.76 -6.67 -5.96
N VAL A 126 -0.16 -7.58 -5.65
CA VAL A 126 -1.34 -7.84 -6.48
C VAL A 126 -2.26 -6.62 -6.54
N LEU A 127 -2.48 -5.91 -5.43
CA LEU A 127 -3.27 -4.68 -5.44
C LEU A 127 -2.64 -3.58 -6.30
N TYR A 128 -1.31 -3.52 -6.40
CA TYR A 128 -0.61 -2.61 -7.31
C TYR A 128 -0.61 -3.06 -8.77
N SER A 129 -0.89 -4.34 -9.07
CA SER A 129 -0.75 -4.90 -10.42
C SER A 129 -1.68 -4.24 -11.45
N ASP A 130 -2.93 -3.99 -11.08
CA ASP A 130 -3.89 -3.28 -11.93
C ASP A 130 -3.42 -1.85 -12.23
N PHE A 131 -2.91 -1.16 -11.21
CA PHE A 131 -2.32 0.16 -11.36
C PHE A 131 -1.08 0.14 -12.29
N PHE A 132 -0.19 -0.84 -12.16
CA PHE A 132 0.96 -0.98 -13.05
C PHE A 132 0.56 -1.23 -14.50
N TYR A 133 -0.47 -2.05 -14.72
CA TYR A 133 -0.98 -2.31 -16.05
C TYR A 133 -1.49 -1.02 -16.71
N VAL A 134 -2.31 -0.24 -16.00
CA VAL A 134 -2.84 1.03 -16.52
C VAL A 134 -1.73 2.08 -16.69
N TYR A 135 -0.76 2.13 -15.77
CA TYR A 135 0.40 3.02 -15.88
C TYR A 135 1.22 2.73 -17.14
N TYR A 136 1.58 1.46 -17.36
CA TYR A 136 2.40 1.06 -18.50
C TYR A 136 1.70 1.30 -19.83
N THR A 137 0.40 1.00 -19.90
CA THR A 137 -0.36 1.12 -21.14
C THR A 137 -0.70 2.57 -21.50
N LYS A 138 -0.91 3.46 -20.52
CA LYS A 138 -1.35 4.84 -20.77
C LYS A 138 -0.24 5.88 -20.59
N VAL A 139 0.48 5.89 -19.47
CA VAL A 139 1.45 6.95 -19.16
C VAL A 139 2.74 6.81 -19.96
N LEU A 140 3.32 5.61 -20.03
CA LEU A 140 4.56 5.39 -20.80
C LEU A 140 4.39 5.58 -22.31
N LYS A 141 3.15 5.52 -22.82
CA LYS A 141 2.83 5.79 -24.22
C LYS A 141 2.41 7.25 -24.48
N GLY A 142 2.58 8.14 -23.49
CA GLY A 142 2.24 9.56 -23.60
C GLY A 142 0.74 9.85 -23.70
N LYS A 143 -0.13 8.89 -23.34
CA LYS A 143 -1.58 9.06 -23.34
C LYS A 143 -2.06 9.49 -21.95
N LYS A 144 -3.14 10.28 -21.88
CA LYS A 144 -3.74 10.67 -20.60
C LYS A 144 -4.12 9.42 -19.78
N PHE A 145 -3.74 9.39 -18.51
CA PHE A 145 -4.11 8.31 -17.59
C PHE A 145 -5.61 8.38 -17.33
N LYS A 146 -6.33 7.33 -17.71
CA LYS A 146 -7.72 7.10 -17.33
C LYS A 146 -7.86 5.68 -16.82
N LEU A 147 -8.38 5.47 -15.62
CA LEU A 147 -8.71 4.11 -15.16
C LEU A 147 -10.02 3.67 -15.85
N PRO A 148 -10.17 2.40 -16.26
CA PRO A 148 -11.48 1.90 -16.67
C PRO A 148 -12.42 1.98 -15.46
N VAL A 149 -13.61 2.54 -15.68
CA VAL A 149 -14.71 2.59 -14.72
C VAL A 149 -15.37 1.24 -14.54
#